data_AF-A0A959WNS7-F1
#
_entry.id   AF-A0A959WNS7-F1
#
_cell.length_a   1.000
_cell.length_b   1.000
_cell.length_c   1.000
_cell.angle_alpha   90.00
_cell.angle_beta   90.00
_cell.angle_gamma   90.00
#
_symmetry.space_group_name_H-M   'P 1'
#
loop_
_entity.id
_entity.type
_entity.pdbx_description
1 polymer ?
#
loop_
_entity_poly.entity_id
_entity_poly.type
_entity_poly.pdbx_seq_one_letter_code
_entity_poly.pdbx_strand_id
1 'polypeptide(L)'
;MRDDEFNPNDLQKALLGYDPSDLESSLIDWMKTHWAQAARGMVYARKEAEDTVSGLGNVRSDEGRLVMEIAARVAIAERELVARAIAANLPAWLEQTYGLKPVGAPEGDQSEGMGSTG
;
A
#
# COMPACT_ATOMS: atom_id res chain seq x y z
N MET A 1 24.71 12.44 0.67
CA MET A 1 24.73 11.32 1.63
C MET A 1 23.70 10.35 1.08
N ARG A 2 24.12 9.17 0.60
CA ARG A 2 23.17 8.22 0.02
C ARG A 2 22.32 7.68 1.16
N ASP A 3 21.02 7.60 0.95
CA ASP A 3 20.15 6.75 1.75
C ASP A 3 20.64 5.32 1.52
N ASP A 4 21.59 4.88 2.34
CA ASP A 4 21.97 3.49 2.38
C ASP A 4 20.73 2.75 2.86
N GLU A 5 20.17 1.92 1.98
CA GLU A 5 19.00 1.09 2.22
C GLU A 5 19.19 0.40 3.58
N PHE A 6 18.38 0.79 4.56
CA PHE A 6 18.49 0.25 5.91
C PHE A 6 18.21 -1.25 5.85
N ASN A 7 19.28 -2.04 5.87
CA ASN A 7 19.23 -3.49 5.83
C ASN A 7 19.65 -4.01 7.21
N PRO A 8 18.71 -4.16 8.15
CA PRO A 8 19.04 -4.53 9.52
C PRO A 8 19.72 -5.89 9.55
N ASN A 9 20.76 -6.01 10.39
CA ASN A 9 21.44 -7.28 10.60
C ASN A 9 20.56 -8.28 11.36
N ASP A 10 20.95 -9.55 11.37
CA ASP A 10 20.15 -10.63 11.95
C ASP A 10 19.81 -10.40 13.44
N LEU A 11 20.70 -9.75 14.17
CA LEU A 11 20.49 -9.35 15.57
C LEU A 11 19.45 -8.22 15.71
N GLN A 12 19.42 -7.24 14.79
CA GLN A 12 18.41 -6.17 14.77
C GLN A 12 17.04 -6.69 14.37
N LYS A 13 16.96 -7.63 13.41
CA LYS A 13 15.71 -8.34 13.07
C LYS A 13 15.17 -9.11 14.29
N ALA A 14 16.04 -9.81 15.01
CA ALA A 14 15.68 -10.54 16.23
C ALA A 14 15.29 -9.63 17.41
N LEU A 15 15.99 -8.49 17.60
CA LEU A 15 15.70 -7.52 18.66
C LEU A 15 14.44 -6.70 18.40
N LEU A 16 14.11 -6.45 17.14
CA LEU A 16 12.86 -5.80 16.72
C LEU A 16 11.70 -6.81 16.56
N GLY A 17 11.99 -8.11 16.60
CA GLY A 17 11.02 -9.21 16.56
C GLY A 17 10.16 -9.25 15.29
N TYR A 18 10.57 -8.56 14.22
CA TYR A 18 9.73 -8.37 13.03
C TYR A 18 10.15 -9.34 11.93
N ASP A 19 9.49 -10.49 11.90
CA ASP A 19 9.50 -11.38 10.74
C ASP A 19 8.21 -11.13 9.94
N PRO A 20 8.27 -10.43 8.80
CA PRO A 20 7.07 -10.10 8.04
C PRO A 20 6.41 -11.38 7.54
N SER A 21 5.11 -11.50 7.79
CA SER A 21 4.31 -12.61 7.27
C SER A 21 4.35 -12.66 5.72
N ASP A 22 3.97 -13.80 5.14
CA ASP A 22 3.83 -13.92 3.68
C ASP A 22 2.87 -12.86 3.10
N LEU A 23 1.83 -12.50 3.86
CA LEU A 23 0.91 -11.42 3.50
C LEU A 23 1.62 -10.06 3.49
N GLU A 24 2.36 -9.73 4.54
CA GLU A 24 3.11 -8.46 4.61
C GLU A 24 4.15 -8.35 3.51
N SER A 25 4.88 -9.44 3.23
CA SER A 25 5.85 -9.49 2.13
C SER A 25 5.19 -9.21 0.78
N SER A 26 4.04 -9.86 0.53
CA SER A 26 3.25 -9.65 -0.69
C SER A 26 2.73 -8.20 -0.82
N LEU A 27 2.25 -7.62 0.28
CA LEU A 27 1.81 -6.21 0.31
C LEU A 27 2.97 -5.25 0.00
N ILE A 28 4.13 -5.47 0.61
CA ILE A 28 5.33 -4.64 0.40
C ILE A 28 5.76 -4.70 -1.07
N ASP A 29 5.85 -5.88 -1.66
CA ASP A 29 6.29 -6.05 -3.05
C ASP A 29 5.31 -5.46 -4.05
N TRP A 30 4.00 -5.61 -3.78
CA TRP A 30 2.98 -4.94 -4.57
C TRP A 30 3.14 -3.42 -4.51
N MET A 31 3.31 -2.84 -3.32
CA MET A 31 3.47 -1.40 -3.16
C MET A 31 4.75 -0.87 -3.82
N LYS A 32 5.88 -1.60 -3.72
CA LYS A 32 7.13 -1.26 -4.43
C LYS A 32 6.94 -1.21 -5.94
N THR A 33 6.07 -2.03 -6.50
CA THR A 33 5.79 -2.02 -7.95
C THR A 33 4.85 -0.88 -8.35
N HIS A 34 3.98 -0.45 -7.43
CA HIS A 34 2.91 0.50 -7.71
C HIS A 34 3.09 1.89 -7.07
N TRP A 35 4.27 2.18 -6.51
CA TRP A 35 4.58 3.45 -5.81
C TRP A 35 4.26 4.70 -6.64
N ALA A 36 4.40 4.62 -7.96
CA ALA A 36 4.09 5.72 -8.87
C ALA A 36 2.61 6.16 -8.79
N GLN A 37 1.70 5.30 -8.32
CA GLN A 37 0.31 5.64 -8.05
C GLN A 37 0.20 6.59 -6.85
N ALA A 38 0.97 6.40 -5.78
CA ALA A 38 1.02 7.33 -4.65
C ALA A 38 1.57 8.70 -5.09
N ALA A 39 2.63 8.72 -5.91
CA ALA A 39 3.18 9.96 -6.45
C ALA A 39 2.14 10.76 -7.25
N ARG A 40 1.28 10.09 -8.03
CA ARG A 40 0.14 10.73 -8.72
C ARG A 40 -0.97 11.13 -7.74
N GLY A 41 -1.23 10.30 -6.73
CA GLY A 41 -2.21 10.55 -5.66
C GLY A 41 -1.97 11.85 -4.92
N MET A 42 -0.70 12.24 -4.71
CA MET A 42 -0.34 13.51 -4.05
C MET A 42 -0.94 14.75 -4.72
N VAL A 43 -1.17 14.72 -6.05
CA VAL A 43 -1.81 15.83 -6.78
C VAL A 43 -3.28 15.95 -6.40
N TYR A 44 -3.96 14.81 -6.27
CA TYR A 44 -5.39 14.74 -5.95
C TYR A 44 -5.65 14.94 -4.44
N ALA A 45 -4.69 14.59 -3.59
CA ALA A 45 -4.75 14.76 -2.14
C ALA A 45 -4.62 16.23 -1.68
N ARG A 46 -4.44 17.19 -2.60
CA ARG A 46 -4.19 18.60 -2.26
C ARG A 46 -5.25 19.19 -1.34
N LYS A 47 -6.54 19.00 -1.65
CA LYS A 47 -7.63 19.59 -0.88
C LYS A 47 -7.70 19.00 0.53
N GLU A 48 -7.66 17.67 0.66
CA GLU A 48 -7.67 16.99 1.95
C GLU A 48 -6.44 17.36 2.80
N ALA A 49 -5.28 17.57 2.17
CA ALA A 49 -4.07 18.05 2.84
C ALA A 49 -4.20 19.50 3.35
N GLU A 50 -4.78 20.41 2.55
CA GLU A 50 -5.06 21.79 2.97
C GLU A 50 -6.00 21.81 4.18
N ASP A 51 -7.07 21.00 4.15
CA ASP A 51 -8.00 20.84 5.27
C ASP A 51 -7.29 20.29 6.53
N THR A 52 -6.44 19.28 6.36
CA THR A 52 -5.67 18.65 7.45
C THR A 52 -4.73 19.66 8.14
N VAL A 53 -4.04 20.50 7.36
CA VAL A 53 -3.10 21.49 7.89
C VAL A 53 -3.81 22.71 8.44
N SER A 54 -4.99 23.07 7.93
CA SER A 54 -5.77 24.22 8.40
C SER A 54 -6.15 24.13 9.89
N GLY A 55 -6.24 22.92 10.44
CA GLY A 55 -6.50 22.67 11.87
C GLY A 55 -5.29 22.90 12.80
N LEU A 56 -4.09 23.17 12.25
CA LEU A 56 -2.86 23.32 13.04
C LEU A 56 -2.61 24.79 13.41
N GLY A 57 -2.95 25.16 14.65
CA GLY A 57 -2.87 26.56 15.13
C GLY A 57 -1.46 27.14 15.34
N ASN A 58 -0.39 26.35 15.25
CA ASN A 58 0.97 26.76 15.66
C ASN A 58 1.99 26.88 14.50
N VAL A 59 1.56 26.85 13.24
CA VAL A 59 2.48 26.99 12.10
C VAL A 59 2.71 28.47 11.83
N ARG A 60 3.90 28.97 12.19
CA ARG A 60 4.23 30.41 12.20
C ARG A 60 4.87 30.93 10.91
N SER A 61 5.19 30.06 9.95
CA SER A 61 5.79 30.44 8.67
C SER A 61 5.07 29.79 7.49
N ASP A 62 5.00 30.51 6.37
CA ASP A 62 4.43 30.01 5.12
C ASP A 62 5.19 28.79 4.60
N GLU A 63 6.51 28.77 4.78
CA GLU A 63 7.36 27.63 4.46
C GLU A 63 7.03 26.41 5.33
N GLY A 64 6.83 26.62 6.64
CA GLY A 64 6.41 25.55 7.55
C GLY A 64 5.05 24.99 7.16
N ARG A 65 4.13 25.85 6.72
CA ARG A 65 2.82 25.42 6.24
C ARG A 65 2.92 24.61 4.96
N LEU A 66 3.74 25.04 4.00
CA LEU A 66 3.97 24.31 2.76
C LEU A 66 4.57 22.92 3.03
N VAL A 67 5.55 22.81 3.93
CA VAL A 67 6.14 21.52 4.32
C VAL A 67 5.09 20.60 4.94
N MET A 68 4.24 21.12 5.82
CA MET A 68 3.14 20.34 6.42
C MET A 68 2.12 19.89 5.37
N GLU A 69 1.79 20.74 4.41
CA GLU A 69 0.88 20.39 3.32
C GLU A 69 1.46 19.30 2.41
N ILE A 70 2.77 19.35 2.11
CA ILE A 70 3.45 18.29 1.35
C ILE A 70 3.45 16.98 2.13
N ALA A 71 3.79 17.01 3.43
CA ALA A 71 3.78 15.83 4.28
C ALA A 71 2.37 15.19 4.37
N ALA A 72 1.33 16.02 4.51
CA ALA A 72 -0.05 15.55 4.51
C ALA A 72 -0.43 14.88 3.17
N ARG A 73 -0.01 15.45 2.02
CA ARG A 73 -0.26 14.83 0.71
C ARG A 73 0.41 13.47 0.57
N VAL A 74 1.65 13.32 1.06
CA VAL A 74 2.35 12.02 1.07
C VAL A 74 1.57 11.02 1.91
N ALA A 75 1.24 11.37 3.16
CA ALA A 75 0.54 10.46 4.08
C ALA A 75 -0.83 10.00 3.54
N ILE A 76 -1.60 10.91 2.93
CA ILE A 76 -2.89 10.58 2.31
C ILE A 76 -2.71 9.63 1.12
N ALA A 77 -1.76 9.94 0.23
CA ALA A 77 -1.51 9.13 -0.96
C ALA A 77 -0.99 7.73 -0.60
N GLU A 78 -0.12 7.62 0.41
CA GLU A 78 0.37 6.33 0.91
C GLU A 78 -0.75 5.52 1.58
N ARG A 79 -1.61 6.15 2.39
CA ARG A 79 -2.81 5.49 2.97
C ARG A 79 -3.66 4.83 1.88
N GLU A 80 -3.92 5.55 0.79
CA GLU A 80 -4.69 5.01 -0.34
C GLU A 80 -3.95 3.88 -1.06
N LEU A 81 -2.64 3.99 -1.23
CA LEU A 81 -1.83 2.93 -1.85
C LEU A 81 -1.86 1.65 -0.99
N VAL A 82 -1.75 1.77 0.33
CA VAL A 82 -1.88 0.64 1.27
C VAL A 82 -3.25 0.01 1.15
N ALA A 83 -4.33 0.79 1.11
CA ALA A 83 -5.68 0.27 0.95
C ALA A 83 -5.85 -0.52 -0.37
N ARG A 84 -5.24 -0.03 -1.46
CA ARG A 84 -5.21 -0.73 -2.76
C ARG A 84 -4.39 -2.01 -2.70
N ALA A 85 -3.24 -1.99 -2.01
CA ALA A 85 -2.42 -3.19 -1.82
C ALA A 85 -3.19 -4.26 -1.04
N ILE A 86 -3.89 -3.88 0.03
CA ILE A 86 -4.75 -4.79 0.79
C ILE A 86 -5.83 -5.38 -0.12
N ALA A 87 -6.55 -4.53 -0.86
CA ALA A 87 -7.61 -5.00 -1.75
C ALA A 87 -7.10 -5.97 -2.85
N ALA A 88 -5.87 -5.77 -3.34
CA ALA A 88 -5.27 -6.61 -4.36
C ALA A 88 -4.75 -7.95 -3.82
N ASN A 89 -4.16 -7.97 -2.63
CA ASN A 89 -3.43 -9.14 -2.12
C ASN A 89 -4.23 -9.97 -1.10
N LEU A 90 -5.07 -9.32 -0.29
CA LEU A 90 -5.81 -9.98 0.78
C LEU A 90 -6.73 -11.11 0.29
N PRO A 91 -7.48 -10.97 -0.82
CA PRO A 91 -8.37 -12.04 -1.28
C PRO A 91 -7.61 -13.34 -1.61
N ALA A 92 -6.53 -13.24 -2.38
CA ALA A 92 -5.72 -14.40 -2.75
C ALA A 92 -5.08 -15.06 -1.52
N TRP A 93 -4.59 -14.26 -0.57
CA TRP A 93 -4.01 -14.78 0.66
C TRP A 93 -5.05 -15.46 1.56
N LEU A 94 -6.27 -14.92 1.68
CA LEU A 94 -7.36 -15.52 2.44
C LEU A 94 -7.82 -16.85 1.85
N GLU A 95 -7.88 -16.96 0.52
CA GLU A 95 -8.22 -18.21 -0.17
C GLU A 95 -7.12 -19.26 0.06
N GLN A 96 -5.85 -18.90 -0.11
CA GLN A 96 -4.74 -19.83 0.08
C GLN A 96 -4.59 -20.31 1.53
N THR A 97 -4.77 -19.40 2.50
CA THR A 97 -4.49 -19.67 3.91
C THR A 97 -5.66 -20.34 4.63
N TYR A 98 -6.90 -19.95 4.28
CA TYR A 98 -8.10 -20.36 5.00
C TYR A 98 -9.17 -21.00 4.10
N GLY A 99 -8.96 -21.09 2.79
CA GLY A 99 -9.97 -21.59 1.84
C GLY A 99 -11.19 -20.67 1.69
N LEU A 100 -11.08 -19.40 2.13
CA LEU A 100 -12.18 -18.44 2.09
C LEU A 100 -12.29 -17.83 0.69
N LYS A 101 -13.45 -17.99 0.06
CA LYS A 101 -13.76 -17.38 -1.24
C LYS A 101 -14.63 -16.13 -1.06
N PRO A 102 -14.35 -15.03 -1.79
CA PRO A 102 -15.21 -13.86 -1.77
C PRO A 102 -16.63 -14.23 -2.21
N VAL A 103 -17.63 -13.82 -1.43
CA VAL A 103 -19.03 -13.99 -1.81
C VAL A 103 -19.31 -13.15 -3.06
N GLY A 104 -19.67 -13.80 -4.16
CA GLY A 104 -19.96 -13.15 -5.44
C GLY A 104 -18.77 -12.98 -6.39
N ALA A 105 -17.63 -13.63 -6.16
CA ALA A 105 -16.61 -13.78 -7.19
C ALA A 105 -17.20 -14.52 -8.40
N PRO A 106 -16.97 -14.08 -9.65
CA PRO A 106 -17.41 -14.83 -10.82
C PRO A 106 -16.76 -16.21 -10.77
N GLU A 107 -17.59 -17.27 -10.82
CA GLU A 107 -17.09 -18.63 -10.93
C GLU A 107 -16.17 -18.68 -12.15
N GLY A 108 -14.92 -19.08 -11.92
CA GLY A 108 -13.92 -19.18 -12.97
C GLY A 108 -14.47 -19.95 -14.16
N ASP A 109 -14.31 -19.38 -15.34
CA ASP A 109 -14.67 -19.95 -16.63
C ASP A 109 -14.13 -21.39 -16.72
N GLN A 110 -15.01 -22.37 -16.56
CA GLN A 110 -14.73 -23.76 -16.89
C GLN A 110 -14.82 -23.91 -18.41
N SER A 111 -13.86 -23.35 -19.13
CA SER A 111 -13.65 -23.58 -20.55
C SER A 111 -12.49 -24.55 -20.81
N GLU A 112 -12.39 -25.61 -20.01
CA GLU A 112 -11.74 -26.86 -20.42
C GLU A 112 -12.82 -27.93 -20.65
N GLY A 113 -13.32 -27.95 -21.88
CA GLY A 113 -14.37 -28.87 -22.32
C GLY A 113 -14.21 -29.21 -23.80
N MET A 114 -13.28 -30.13 -24.07
CA MET A 114 -13.29 -31.15 -25.13
C MET A 114 -13.97 -30.79 -26.46
N GLY A 115 -13.14 -30.67 -27.49
CA GLY A 115 -13.53 -30.72 -28.91
C GLY A 115 -12.54 -31.52 -29.76
N SER A 116 -12.20 -32.73 -29.33
CA SER A 116 -11.55 -33.73 -30.19
C SER A 116 -12.61 -34.47 -30.98
N THR A 117 -12.66 -34.21 -32.28
CA THR A 117 -13.19 -35.07 -33.37
C THR A 117 -12.77 -34.33 -34.65
N GLY A 118 -11.99 -34.87 -35.57
CA GLY A 118 -12.07 -36.18 -36.21
C GLY A 118 -12.00 -35.91 -37.70
#